data_AF-B0JPD4-F1
#
_entry.id   AF-B0JPD4-F1
#
_cell.length_a   1.000
_cell.length_b   1.000
_cell.length_c   1.000
_cell.angle_alpha   90.00
_cell.angle_beta   90.00
_cell.angle_gamma   90.00
#
_symmetry.space_group_name_H-M   'P 1'
#
loop_
_entity.id
_entity.type
_entity.pdbx_description
1 polymer ?
#
loop_
_entity_poly.entity_id
_entity_poly.type
_entity_poly.pdbx_seq_one_letter_code
_entity_poly.pdbx_strand_id
1 'polypeptide(L)'
;MSGWDIIPTQVPYFYLFFRHPTPHTPHPTPHTPHPTSPLPHFPTSPLPHLPTSPLPHFPTSPSPISLEFMNWQLFGLTFITVFLAEIGDKSQLVAIALGGSSKSPKAVFFGSITALICTSFLGVLAGGSMAQLFPAKILKAIAAIGFALLAVRLLWPDSD
;
A
#
# COMPACT_ATOMS: atom_id res chain seq x y z
N MET A 1 7.98 -29.63 -26.21
CA MET A 1 8.51 -28.27 -26.46
C MET A 1 7.51 -27.63 -27.43
N SER A 2 6.62 -26.72 -27.10
CA SER A 2 6.57 -25.55 -26.20
C SER A 2 5.32 -25.61 -25.31
N GLY A 3 5.31 -25.25 -24.03
CA GLY A 3 5.99 -24.11 -23.39
C GLY A 3 4.99 -23.05 -22.88
N TRP A 4 3.68 -23.28 -23.03
CA TRP A 4 2.62 -22.55 -22.32
C TRP A 4 2.31 -23.27 -20.99
N ASP A 5 1.88 -22.52 -19.97
CA ASP A 5 1.29 -22.97 -18.69
C ASP A 5 2.17 -23.07 -17.42
N ILE A 6 2.88 -22.00 -17.03
CA ILE A 6 3.24 -21.82 -15.60
C ILE A 6 3.09 -20.35 -15.17
N ILE A 7 1.86 -19.93 -14.84
CA ILE A 7 1.60 -18.94 -13.78
C ILE A 7 0.35 -19.40 -13.02
N PRO A 8 0.47 -20.12 -11.88
CA PRO A 8 -0.68 -20.51 -11.07
C PRO A 8 -1.21 -19.31 -10.25
N THR A 9 -2.37 -18.84 -10.68
CA THR A 9 -3.51 -18.32 -9.90
C THR A 9 -3.40 -18.43 -8.37
N GLN A 10 -3.15 -17.30 -7.71
CA GLN A 10 -3.40 -17.10 -6.28
C GLN A 10 -4.91 -16.91 -6.05
N VAL A 11 -5.64 -18.01 -5.84
CA VAL A 11 -7.04 -18.00 -5.38
C VAL A 11 -7.04 -17.85 -3.85
N PRO A 12 -7.72 -16.86 -3.27
CA PRO A 12 -7.55 -16.50 -1.86
C PRO A 12 -8.25 -17.48 -0.91
N TYR A 13 -7.66 -17.67 0.27
CA TYR A 13 -8.13 -18.41 1.45
C TYR A 13 -9.54 -18.06 1.99
N PHE A 14 -10.31 -17.27 1.26
CA PHE A 14 -11.60 -16.70 1.66
C PHE A 14 -12.72 -17.74 1.80
N TYR A 15 -12.59 -18.93 1.21
CA TYR A 15 -13.63 -19.98 1.24
C TYR A 15 -13.59 -20.89 2.47
N LEU A 16 -12.51 -20.89 3.27
CA LEU A 16 -12.41 -21.77 4.45
C LEU A 16 -13.15 -21.22 5.68
N PHE A 17 -13.71 -20.01 5.60
CA PHE A 17 -14.36 -19.35 6.73
C PHE A 17 -15.88 -19.61 6.83
N PHE A 18 -16.51 -20.28 5.85
CA PHE A 18 -17.97 -20.42 5.78
C PHE A 18 -18.47 -21.87 5.61
N ARG A 19 -18.07 -22.81 6.48
CA ARG A 19 -18.74 -24.13 6.58
C ARG A 19 -19.42 -24.30 7.94
N HIS A 20 -20.75 -24.20 7.93
CA HIS A 20 -21.64 -24.37 9.09
C HIS A 20 -21.67 -25.86 9.58
N PRO A 21 -21.99 -26.15 10.85
CA PRO A 21 -22.02 -27.52 11.38
C PRO A 21 -23.36 -28.21 11.12
N THR A 22 -23.35 -29.52 10.87
CA THR A 22 -24.56 -30.37 10.78
C THR A 22 -24.91 -30.99 12.14
N PRO A 23 -26.20 -31.08 12.53
CA PRO A 23 -26.62 -31.69 13.80
C PRO A 23 -26.79 -33.21 13.67
N HIS A 24 -26.28 -33.97 14.63
CA HIS A 24 -26.49 -35.42 14.72
C HIS A 24 -27.56 -35.75 15.78
N THR A 25 -28.55 -36.55 15.39
CA THR A 25 -29.67 -37.07 16.21
C THR A 25 -29.22 -38.15 17.19
N PRO A 26 -29.77 -38.25 18.42
CA PRO A 26 -29.47 -39.34 19.36
C PRO A 26 -30.37 -40.57 19.14
N HIS A 27 -29.78 -41.76 19.15
CA HIS A 27 -30.45 -43.06 19.06
C HIS A 27 -30.78 -43.65 20.45
N PRO A 28 -31.88 -44.41 20.66
CA PRO A 28 -32.23 -45.01 21.95
C PRO A 28 -31.51 -46.36 22.28
N THR A 29 -31.41 -46.60 23.60
CA THR A 29 -30.92 -47.70 24.53
C THR A 29 -31.20 -49.19 24.17
N PRO A 30 -30.89 -50.27 24.96
CA PRO A 30 -30.13 -50.54 26.23
C PRO A 30 -29.15 -51.78 26.13
N HIS A 31 -28.31 -52.20 27.09
CA HIS A 31 -28.56 -53.08 28.28
C HIS A 31 -27.26 -53.32 29.08
N THR A 32 -27.36 -53.38 30.42
CA THR A 32 -26.31 -53.74 31.40
C THR A 32 -26.03 -55.25 31.46
N PRO A 33 -24.80 -55.68 31.84
CA PRO A 33 -24.61 -56.20 33.21
C PRO A 33 -23.28 -55.76 33.88
N HIS A 34 -23.38 -55.35 35.15
CA HIS A 34 -22.28 -55.40 36.15
C HIS A 34 -22.03 -56.90 36.46
N PRO A 35 -20.85 -57.41 36.94
CA PRO A 35 -19.99 -56.77 37.95
C PRO A 35 -18.46 -57.12 37.98
N THR A 36 -17.74 -56.46 38.90
CA THR A 36 -16.42 -56.78 39.50
C THR A 36 -15.14 -56.42 38.70
N SER A 37 -14.70 -55.16 38.80
CA SER A 37 -13.35 -54.73 38.37
C SER A 37 -12.30 -54.92 39.47
N PRO A 38 -11.15 -55.57 39.22
CA PRO A 38 -9.98 -55.52 40.11
C PRO A 38 -9.36 -54.11 40.13
N LEU A 39 -8.67 -53.76 41.22
CA LEU A 39 -8.00 -52.46 41.37
C LEU A 39 -7.06 -52.15 40.18
N PRO A 40 -7.04 -50.92 39.64
CA PRO A 40 -6.16 -50.56 38.53
C PRO A 40 -4.69 -50.61 38.93
N HIS A 41 -3.90 -51.43 38.26
CA HIS A 41 -2.43 -51.37 38.34
C HIS A 41 -1.95 -50.26 37.41
N PHE A 42 -1.45 -49.16 38.00
CA PHE A 42 -0.83 -48.08 37.24
C PHE A 42 0.55 -48.52 36.74
N PRO A 43 0.81 -48.55 35.43
CA PRO A 43 2.15 -48.80 34.93
C PRO A 43 3.05 -47.61 35.25
N THR A 44 4.17 -47.85 35.94
CA THR A 44 5.25 -46.86 36.12
C THR A 44 6.03 -46.74 34.82
N SER A 45 5.49 -46.02 33.84
CA SER A 45 6.24 -45.66 32.63
C SER A 45 7.35 -44.64 32.97
N PRO A 46 8.60 -44.80 32.46
CA PRO A 46 9.65 -43.79 32.62
C PRO A 46 9.22 -42.44 32.02
N LEU A 47 9.57 -41.34 32.69
CA LEU A 47 9.23 -39.99 32.24
C LEU A 47 9.79 -39.71 30.82
N PRO A 48 9.01 -39.11 29.90
CA PRO A 48 9.53 -38.71 28.59
C PRO A 48 10.68 -37.70 28.76
N HIS A 49 11.83 -37.98 28.17
CA HIS A 49 12.96 -37.05 28.12
C HIS A 49 12.62 -35.95 27.12
N LEU A 50 12.14 -34.82 27.62
CA LEU A 50 11.91 -33.64 26.80
C LEU A 50 13.25 -33.21 26.18
N PRO A 51 13.38 -33.10 24.84
CA PRO A 51 14.59 -32.59 24.24
C PRO A 51 14.81 -31.16 24.74
N THR A 52 15.93 -30.91 25.41
CA THR A 52 16.37 -29.56 25.77
C THR A 52 16.79 -28.85 24.49
N SER A 53 15.83 -28.30 23.76
CA SER A 53 16.11 -27.42 22.62
C SER A 53 16.98 -26.25 23.12
N PRO A 54 18.04 -25.86 22.39
CA PRO A 54 18.81 -24.67 22.72
C PRO A 54 17.86 -23.47 22.85
N LEU A 55 18.02 -22.70 23.92
CA LEU A 55 17.25 -21.46 24.11
C LEU A 55 17.42 -20.56 22.87
N PRO A 56 16.37 -19.88 22.40
CA PRO A 56 16.49 -18.88 21.36
C PRO A 56 17.56 -17.85 21.76
N HIS A 57 18.66 -17.78 21.02
CA HIS A 57 19.64 -16.72 21.17
C HIS A 57 19.03 -15.43 20.65
N PHE A 58 18.45 -14.64 21.56
CA PHE A 58 18.04 -13.29 21.25
C PHE A 58 19.30 -12.49 20.88
N PRO A 59 19.35 -11.82 19.70
CA PRO A 59 20.46 -10.95 19.36
C PRO A 59 20.51 -9.81 20.39
N THR A 60 21.42 -9.91 21.35
CA THR A 60 21.78 -8.83 22.26
C THR A 60 22.66 -7.85 21.52
N SER A 61 22.04 -6.87 20.86
CA SER A 61 22.44 -5.46 20.83
C SER A 61 21.78 -4.79 19.63
N PRO A 62 21.11 -3.63 19.77
CA PRO A 62 20.99 -2.73 18.63
C PRO A 62 22.42 -2.41 18.18
N SER A 63 22.70 -2.51 16.89
CA SER A 63 23.90 -1.92 16.31
C SER A 63 24.03 -0.49 16.85
N PRO A 64 25.24 -0.01 17.20
CA PRO A 64 25.40 1.41 17.51
C PRO A 64 24.73 2.15 16.36
N ILE A 65 23.79 3.04 16.67
CA ILE A 65 23.25 3.97 15.68
C ILE A 65 24.50 4.68 15.20
N SER A 66 25.04 4.26 14.05
CA SER A 66 25.96 5.08 13.30
C SER A 66 25.17 6.37 13.17
N LEU A 67 25.56 7.39 13.93
CA LEU A 67 25.08 8.73 13.65
C LEU A 67 25.70 8.99 12.29
N GLU A 68 24.99 8.57 11.26
CA GLU A 68 25.35 8.71 9.86
C GLU A 68 25.46 10.21 9.69
N PHE A 69 26.67 10.73 9.88
CA PHE A 69 27.04 12.10 9.64
C PHE A 69 26.40 12.46 8.31
N MET A 70 25.56 13.51 8.29
CA MET A 70 24.75 13.97 7.15
C MET A 70 25.27 13.38 5.85
N ASN A 71 24.62 12.31 5.39
CA ASN A 71 25.15 11.48 4.33
C ASN A 71 25.11 12.33 3.06
N TRP A 72 26.20 13.06 2.82
CA TRP A 72 26.28 14.13 1.83
C TRP A 72 26.04 13.58 0.42
N GLN A 73 26.28 12.28 0.25
CA GLN A 73 25.93 11.53 -0.94
C GLN A 73 24.41 11.38 -1.10
N LEU A 74 23.66 11.08 -0.03
CA LEU A 74 22.19 11.08 -0.06
C LEU A 74 21.65 12.50 -0.31
N PHE A 75 22.22 13.52 0.31
CA PHE A 75 21.83 14.91 0.06
C PHE A 75 22.06 15.28 -1.41
N GLY A 76 23.26 15.01 -1.95
CA GLY A 76 23.58 15.26 -3.36
C GLY A 76 22.71 14.45 -4.32
N LEU A 77 22.46 13.17 -4.03
CA LEU A 77 21.62 12.30 -4.86
C LEU A 77 20.16 12.77 -4.88
N THR A 78 19.58 13.08 -3.72
CA THR A 78 18.20 13.57 -3.62
C THR A 78 18.07 14.97 -4.22
N PHE A 79 19.02 15.87 -3.95
CA PHE A 79 19.06 17.20 -4.54
C PHE A 79 19.13 17.12 -6.07
N ILE A 80 20.10 16.39 -6.63
CA ILE A 80 20.24 16.24 -8.09
C ILE A 80 18.99 15.59 -8.70
N THR A 81 18.45 14.54 -8.06
CA THR A 81 17.26 13.85 -8.58
C THR A 81 16.04 14.79 -8.61
N VAL A 82 15.78 15.51 -7.52
CA VAL A 82 14.65 16.45 -7.44
C VAL A 82 14.91 17.67 -8.31
N PHE A 83 16.12 18.20 -8.33
CA PHE A 83 16.50 19.35 -9.15
C PHE A 83 16.39 19.05 -10.64
N LEU A 84 16.83 17.88 -11.11
CA LEU A 84 16.63 17.47 -12.50
C LEU A 84 15.14 17.27 -12.82
N ALA A 85 14.35 16.76 -11.88
CA ALA A 85 12.90 16.68 -12.04
C ALA A 85 12.24 18.06 -12.10
N GLU A 86 12.83 19.07 -11.45
CA GLU A 86 12.29 20.44 -11.30
C GLU A 86 12.86 21.48 -12.28
N ILE A 87 14.00 21.24 -12.93
CA ILE A 87 14.70 22.22 -13.81
C ILE A 87 13.87 22.65 -15.04
N GLY A 88 12.78 21.94 -15.31
CA GLY A 88 11.82 22.27 -16.35
C GLY A 88 10.39 22.09 -15.88
N ASP A 89 10.11 22.28 -14.58
CA ASP A 89 8.72 22.23 -14.16
C ASP A 89 7.92 23.23 -15.00
N LYS A 90 6.81 22.76 -15.53
CA LYS A 90 6.02 23.46 -16.54
C LYS A 90 5.52 24.79 -15.98
N SER A 91 5.31 24.85 -14.66
CA SER A 91 4.97 26.07 -13.93
C SER A 91 6.04 27.16 -14.08
N GLN A 92 7.33 26.79 -14.09
CA GLN A 92 8.44 27.72 -14.26
C GLN A 92 8.47 28.31 -15.68
N LEU A 93 8.26 27.48 -16.71
CA LEU A 93 8.17 27.94 -18.10
C LEU A 93 6.96 28.85 -18.32
N VAL A 94 5.79 28.51 -17.75
CA VAL A 94 4.59 29.35 -17.82
C VAL A 94 4.84 30.70 -17.14
N ALA A 95 5.47 30.71 -15.96
CA ALA A 95 5.78 31.95 -15.26
C ALA A 95 6.77 32.84 -16.03
N ILE A 96 7.81 32.25 -16.63
CA ILE A 96 8.81 32.98 -17.44
C ILE A 96 8.18 33.50 -18.74
N ALA A 97 7.40 32.68 -19.45
CA ALA A 97 6.73 33.10 -20.69
C ALA A 97 5.72 34.22 -20.45
N LEU A 98 4.90 34.09 -19.40
CA LEU A 98 3.90 35.10 -19.04
C LEU A 98 4.57 36.37 -18.50
N GLY A 99 5.66 36.23 -17.75
CA GLY A 99 6.46 37.34 -17.24
C GLY A 99 7.21 38.10 -18.34
N GLY A 100 7.76 37.39 -19.33
CA GLY A 100 8.47 37.97 -20.47
C GLY A 100 7.57 38.65 -21.51
N SER A 101 6.32 38.20 -21.64
CA SER A 101 5.34 38.80 -22.56
C SER A 101 4.49 39.91 -21.91
N SER A 102 4.49 40.02 -20.59
CA SER A 102 3.67 41.01 -19.88
C SER A 102 4.34 42.37 -19.73
N LYS A 103 3.58 43.45 -19.95
CA LYS A 103 4.00 44.85 -19.69
C LYS A 103 4.37 45.11 -18.22
N SER A 104 3.97 44.24 -17.30
CA SER A 104 4.22 44.36 -15.86
C SER A 104 4.59 43.01 -15.22
N PRO A 105 5.88 42.63 -15.17
CA PRO A 105 6.33 41.36 -14.61
C PRO A 105 5.95 41.16 -13.13
N LYS A 106 5.88 42.26 -12.37
CA LYS A 106 5.43 42.24 -10.96
C LYS A 106 3.98 41.77 -10.81
N ALA A 107 3.09 42.15 -11.72
CA ALA A 107 1.69 41.74 -11.69
C ALA A 107 1.55 40.23 -12.00
N VAL A 108 2.36 39.70 -12.91
CA VAL A 108 2.41 38.27 -13.22
C VAL A 108 2.90 37.46 -12.02
N PHE A 109 3.92 37.94 -11.32
CA PHE A 109 4.44 37.28 -10.12
C PHE A 109 3.38 37.16 -9.02
N PHE A 110 2.74 38.28 -8.64
CA PHE A 110 1.68 38.26 -7.64
C PHE A 110 0.45 37.49 -8.12
N GLY A 111 0.09 37.59 -9.40
CA GLY A 111 -1.00 36.83 -10.01
C GLY A 111 -0.78 35.31 -9.92
N SER A 112 0.41 34.83 -10.25
CA SER A 112 0.76 33.41 -10.14
C SER A 112 0.74 32.91 -8.70
N ILE A 113 1.25 33.70 -7.74
CA ILE A 113 1.20 33.34 -6.31
C ILE A 113 -0.26 33.24 -5.84
N THR A 114 -1.08 34.24 -6.14
CA THR A 114 -2.50 34.25 -5.75
C THR A 114 -3.25 33.09 -6.40
N ALA A 115 -2.99 32.81 -7.68
CA ALA A 115 -3.59 31.68 -8.39
C ALA A 115 -3.19 30.33 -7.77
N LEU A 116 -1.93 30.15 -7.40
CA LEU A 116 -1.42 28.93 -6.78
C LEU A 116 -2.03 28.71 -5.39
N ILE A 117 -2.08 29.76 -4.56
CA ILE A 117 -2.72 29.71 -3.24
C ILE A 117 -4.20 29.36 -3.39
N CYS A 118 -4.92 30.04 -4.28
CA CYS A 118 -6.35 29.82 -4.50
C CYS A 118 -6.63 28.40 -4.99
N THR A 119 -5.87 27.92 -5.97
CA THR A 119 -5.98 26.56 -6.52
C THR A 119 -5.68 25.51 -5.46
N SER A 120 -4.64 25.70 -4.66
CA SER A 120 -4.27 24.77 -3.58
C SER A 120 -5.33 24.74 -2.49
N PHE A 121 -5.88 25.89 -2.12
CA PHE A 121 -6.96 25.99 -1.15
C PHE A 121 -8.23 25.27 -1.62
N LEU A 122 -8.65 25.52 -2.86
CA LEU A 122 -9.75 24.78 -3.48
C LEU A 122 -9.45 23.28 -3.55
N GLY A 123 -8.22 22.92 -3.90
CA GLY A 123 -7.75 21.53 -3.96
C GLY A 123 -7.83 20.83 -2.61
N VAL A 124 -7.52 21.51 -1.51
CA VAL A 124 -7.63 20.94 -0.14
C VAL A 124 -9.10 20.80 0.27
N LEU A 125 -9.92 21.85 0.06
CA LEU A 125 -11.36 21.81 0.37
C LEU A 125 -12.09 20.71 -0.41
N ALA A 126 -11.82 20.65 -1.72
CA ALA A 126 -12.39 19.64 -2.60
C ALA A 126 -11.78 18.27 -2.32
N GLY A 127 -10.46 18.18 -2.13
CA GLY A 127 -9.75 16.91 -1.93
C GLY A 127 -10.24 16.14 -0.70
N GLY A 128 -10.42 16.83 0.43
CA GLY A 128 -10.98 16.21 1.65
C GLY A 128 -12.42 15.71 1.46
N SER A 129 -13.26 16.53 0.82
CA SER A 129 -14.67 16.19 0.57
C SER A 129 -14.84 15.08 -0.48
N MET A 130 -14.07 15.13 -1.56
CA MET A 130 -14.12 14.17 -2.66
C MET A 130 -13.58 12.80 -2.25
N ALA A 131 -12.56 12.75 -1.38
CA ALA A 131 -12.00 11.49 -0.89
C ALA A 131 -12.98 10.69 0.00
N GLN A 132 -13.93 11.37 0.66
CA GLN A 132 -14.96 10.72 1.47
C GLN A 132 -16.21 10.37 0.67
N LEU A 133 -16.54 11.16 -0.37
CA LEU A 133 -17.74 10.96 -1.18
C LEU A 133 -17.55 9.95 -2.32
N PHE A 134 -16.34 9.80 -2.86
CA PHE A 134 -16.11 9.00 -4.06
C PHE A 134 -15.15 7.81 -3.83
N PRO A 135 -15.53 6.60 -4.27
CA PRO A 135 -14.61 5.45 -4.30
C PRO A 135 -13.36 5.76 -5.15
N ALA A 136 -12.20 5.31 -4.69
CA ALA A 136 -10.91 5.55 -5.36
C ALA A 136 -10.88 5.09 -6.84
N LYS A 137 -11.72 4.12 -7.22
CA LYS A 137 -11.86 3.65 -8.60
C LYS A 137 -12.42 4.75 -9.53
N ILE A 138 -13.37 5.55 -9.04
CA ILE A 138 -13.97 6.66 -9.80
C ILE A 138 -12.96 7.80 -9.95
N LEU A 139 -12.24 8.16 -8.88
CA LEU A 139 -11.18 9.17 -8.96
C LEU A 139 -10.10 8.79 -9.98
N LYS A 140 -9.66 7.53 -9.98
CA LYS A 140 -8.69 7.02 -10.97
C LYS A 140 -9.25 7.06 -12.39
N ALA A 141 -10.52 6.72 -12.58
CA ALA A 141 -11.15 6.79 -13.90
C ALA A 141 -11.25 8.23 -14.41
N ILE A 142 -11.63 9.19 -13.56
CA ILE A 142 -11.69 10.61 -13.90
C ILE A 142 -10.29 11.13 -14.27
N ALA A 143 -9.27 10.80 -13.47
CA ALA A 143 -7.90 11.17 -13.79
C ALA A 143 -7.42 10.57 -15.12
N ALA A 144 -7.70 9.28 -15.37
CA ALA A 144 -7.34 8.62 -16.63
C ALA A 144 -8.02 9.26 -17.84
N ILE A 145 -9.31 9.61 -17.74
CA ILE A 145 -10.05 10.30 -18.79
C ILE A 145 -9.47 11.71 -19.01
N GLY A 146 -9.18 12.45 -17.95
CA GLY A 146 -8.57 13.78 -18.05
C GLY A 146 -7.22 13.75 -18.76
N PHE A 147 -6.36 12.80 -18.41
CA PHE A 147 -5.08 12.58 -19.10
C PHE A 147 -5.26 12.15 -20.56
N ALA A 148 -6.22 11.27 -20.85
CA ALA A 148 -6.51 10.85 -22.22
C ALA A 148 -6.99 12.03 -23.09
N LEU A 149 -7.86 12.90 -22.55
CA LEU A 149 -8.31 14.11 -23.25
C LEU A 149 -7.15 15.07 -23.53
N LEU A 150 -6.26 15.28 -22.57
CA LEU A 150 -5.06 16.10 -22.82
C LEU A 150 -4.16 15.46 -23.87
N ALA A 151 -3.96 14.14 -23.83
CA ALA A 151 -3.17 13.43 -24.83
C ALA A 151 -3.77 13.58 -26.24
N VAL A 152 -5.08 13.43 -26.39
CA VAL A 152 -5.77 13.63 -27.68
C VAL A 152 -5.65 15.07 -28.15
N ARG A 153 -5.83 16.06 -27.25
CA ARG A 153 -5.67 17.48 -27.59
C ARG A 153 -4.25 17.84 -28.01
N LEU A 154 -3.24 17.25 -27.40
CA LEU A 154 -1.84 17.42 -27.78
C LEU A 154 -1.50 16.70 -29.10
N LEU A 155 -2.17 15.56 -29.37
CA LEU A 155 -1.94 14.75 -30.56
C LEU A 155 -2.62 15.31 -31.82
N TRP A 156 -3.61 16.18 -31.68
CA TRP A 156 -4.22 16.90 -32.79
C TRP A 156 -3.61 18.30 -32.91
N PRO A 157 -2.43 18.46 -33.54
CA PRO A 157 -1.91 19.79 -33.82
C PRO A 157 -2.86 20.47 -34.81
N ASP A 158 -3.36 21.65 -34.43
CA ASP A 158 -4.14 22.50 -35.32
C ASP A 158 -3.29 22.83 -36.55
N SER A 159 -3.88 22.64 -37.73
CA SER A 159 -3.23 22.84 -39.03
C SER A 159 -3.41 24.30 -39.46
N ASP A 160 -2.66 25.22 -38.85
CA ASP A 160 -2.52 26.61 -39.31
C ASP A 160 -1.05 26.94 -39.62
#